data_AF-Q8SQB7-F1
#
_entry.id   AF-Q8SQB7-F1
#
_cell.length_a   1.000
_cell.length_b   1.000
_cell.length_c   1.000
_cell.angle_alpha   90.00
_cell.angle_beta   90.00
_cell.angle_gamma   90.00
#
_symmetry.space_group_name_H-M   'P 1'
#
loop_
_entity.id
_entity.type
_entity.pdbx_description
1 polymer ?
#
loop_
_entity_poly.entity_id
_entity_poly.type
_entity_poly.pdbx_seq_one_letter_code
_entity_poly.pdbx_strand_id
1 'polypeptide(L)'
;HPKYEWFRELELKWYALPAVANMLLEAGGLEFPACPFNGWYMGTEIGVRDFCDVQRYNILEEVGRRMGLETHRLASLWKDQAVTEINIAVLHSFQKQNVTIMD
;
A
#
# COMPACT_ATOMS: atom_id res chain seq x y z
N HIS A 1 -10.36 -7.52 -3.18
CA HIS A 1 -10.67 -7.68 -1.74
C HIS A 1 -11.39 -9.00 -1.50
N PRO A 2 -11.15 -9.73 -0.39
CA PRO A 2 -11.83 -10.99 -0.09
C PRO A 2 -13.32 -10.85 0.24
N LYS A 3 -13.77 -9.71 0.77
CA LYS A 3 -15.19 -9.47 1.15
C LYS A 3 -15.96 -8.49 0.25
N TYR A 4 -15.26 -7.60 -0.44
CA TYR A 4 -15.86 -6.48 -1.16
C TYR A 4 -15.56 -6.63 -2.65
N GLU A 5 -16.50 -7.18 -3.41
CA GLU A 5 -16.28 -7.49 -4.83
C GLU A 5 -15.98 -6.23 -5.67
N TRP A 6 -16.61 -5.11 -5.32
CA TRP A 6 -16.46 -3.81 -5.97
C TRP A 6 -15.03 -3.26 -5.92
N PHE A 7 -14.13 -3.78 -5.07
CA PHE A 7 -12.72 -3.37 -5.10
C PHE A 7 -12.07 -3.63 -6.47
N ARG A 8 -12.57 -4.59 -7.24
CA ARG A 8 -12.06 -4.85 -8.60
C ARG A 8 -12.31 -3.68 -9.55
N GLU A 9 -13.37 -2.91 -9.32
CA GLU A 9 -13.73 -1.74 -10.14
C GLU A 9 -12.80 -0.54 -9.90
N LEU A 10 -12.03 -0.54 -8.81
CA LEU A 10 -11.00 0.48 -8.58
C LEU A 10 -9.78 0.28 -9.51
N GLU A 11 -9.67 -0.89 -10.15
CA GLU A 11 -8.59 -1.25 -11.10
C GLU A 11 -7.16 -1.02 -10.57
N LEU A 12 -7.01 -1.04 -9.23
CA LEU A 12 -5.74 -0.83 -8.57
C LEU A 12 -4.81 -2.02 -8.79
N LYS A 13 -3.55 -1.71 -9.04
CA LYS A 13 -2.46 -2.67 -9.17
C LYS A 13 -1.17 -2.06 -8.63
N TRP A 14 -0.28 -2.92 -8.19
CA TRP A 14 1.06 -2.52 -7.75
C TRP A 14 2.10 -3.52 -8.25
N TYR A 15 3.33 -3.07 -8.38
CA TYR A 15 4.44 -3.92 -8.82
C TYR A 15 4.95 -4.78 -7.65
N ALA A 16 5.58 -5.91 -7.96
CA ALA A 16 5.98 -6.90 -6.96
C ALA A 16 7.30 -6.55 -6.25
N LEU A 17 8.23 -5.87 -6.93
CA LEU A 17 9.61 -5.70 -6.48
C LEU A 17 9.91 -4.24 -6.11
N PRO A 18 10.01 -3.90 -4.81
CA PRO A 18 10.48 -2.58 -4.38
C PRO A 18 12.00 -2.49 -4.49
N ALA A 19 12.49 -1.93 -5.60
CA ALA A 19 13.92 -1.64 -5.77
C ALA A 19 14.23 -0.18 -5.44
N VAL A 20 15.22 0.03 -4.58
CA VAL A 20 15.76 1.35 -4.24
C VAL A 20 17.09 1.54 -4.97
N ALA A 21 17.23 2.64 -5.70
CA ALA A 21 18.39 2.91 -6.54
C ALA A 21 18.94 4.35 -6.38
N ASN A 22 18.50 5.07 -5.36
CA ASN A 22 18.85 6.47 -5.10
C ASN A 22 19.55 6.67 -3.74
N MET A 23 20.18 5.62 -3.20
CA MET A 23 20.91 5.65 -1.93
C MET A 23 22.39 5.31 -2.15
N LEU A 24 23.25 5.92 -1.35
CA LEU A 24 24.67 5.61 -1.27
C LEU A 24 24.89 4.47 -0.29
N LEU A 25 25.60 3.42 -0.71
CA LEU A 25 26.14 2.43 0.20
C LEU A 25 27.56 2.87 0.63
N GLU A 26 27.78 2.96 1.93
CA GLU A 26 29.11 3.19 2.50
C GLU A 26 29.51 1.97 3.34
N ALA A 27 30.71 1.43 3.10
CA ALA A 27 31.23 0.29 3.85
C ALA A 27 32.75 0.40 4.03
N GLY A 28 33.21 0.46 5.28
CA GLY A 28 34.64 0.53 5.60
C GLY A 28 35.33 1.79 5.05
N GLY A 29 34.60 2.91 4.94
CA GLY A 29 35.11 4.17 4.38
C GLY A 29 35.16 4.22 2.84
N LEU A 30 34.65 3.18 2.15
CA LEU A 30 34.45 3.19 0.71
C LEU A 30 33.01 3.54 0.36
N GLU A 31 32.85 4.36 -0.67
CA GLU A 31 31.56 4.80 -1.20
C GLU A 31 31.19 4.04 -2.48
N PHE A 32 29.96 3.51 -2.51
CA PHE A 32 29.39 2.80 -3.65
C PHE A 32 28.12 3.52 -4.12
N PRO A 33 28.24 4.54 -4.99
CA PRO A 33 27.13 5.42 -5.37
C PRO A 33 26.09 4.76 -6.28
N ALA A 34 26.37 3.58 -6.83
CA ALA A 34 25.49 2.84 -7.74
C ALA A 34 25.29 1.41 -7.26
N CYS A 35 24.60 1.24 -6.13
CA CYS A 35 24.34 -0.07 -5.52
C CYS A 35 22.83 -0.24 -5.26
N PRO A 36 22.02 -0.55 -6.29
CA PRO A 36 20.60 -0.77 -6.10
C PRO A 36 20.35 -2.05 -5.29
N PHE A 37 19.35 -2.02 -4.42
CA PHE A 37 18.95 -3.16 -3.59
C PHE A 37 17.42 -3.26 -3.51
N ASN A 38 16.93 -4.44 -3.15
CA ASN A 38 15.51 -4.69 -2.98
C ASN A 38 15.24 -5.64 -1.81
N GLY A 39 13.98 -5.64 -1.37
CA GLY A 39 13.42 -6.68 -0.51
C GLY A 39 12.08 -7.13 -1.06
N TRP A 40 11.13 -7.35 -0.17
CA TRP A 40 9.71 -7.51 -0.45
C TRP A 40 8.95 -6.43 0.31
N TYR A 41 7.73 -6.13 -0.15
CA TYR A 41 6.88 -5.13 0.49
C TYR A 41 6.42 -5.56 1.88
N MET A 42 6.30 -4.58 2.78
CA MET A 42 5.36 -4.61 3.91
C MET A 42 4.02 -4.04 3.42
N GLY A 43 2.91 -4.68 3.76
CA GLY A 43 1.58 -4.38 3.22
C GLY A 43 1.20 -2.90 3.37
N THR A 44 1.59 -2.29 4.50
CA THR A 44 1.29 -0.89 4.79
C THR A 44 2.03 0.11 3.90
N GLU A 45 3.17 -0.26 3.29
CA GLU A 45 3.83 0.60 2.29
C GLU A 45 2.89 0.87 1.12
N ILE A 46 2.21 -0.16 0.64
CA ILE A 46 1.26 -0.04 -0.46
C ILE A 46 -0.09 0.46 0.05
N GLY A 47 -0.69 -0.29 0.99
CA GLY A 47 -2.07 -0.11 1.41
C GLY A 47 -2.32 1.17 2.20
N VAL A 48 -1.32 1.68 2.92
CA VAL A 48 -1.44 2.92 3.72
C VAL A 48 -0.75 4.06 2.99
N ARG A 49 0.52 3.92 2.60
CA ARG A 49 1.30 5.05 2.09
C ARG A 49 1.02 5.32 0.61
N ASP A 50 1.29 4.36 -0.26
CA ASP A 50 1.17 4.57 -1.70
C ASP A 50 -0.27 4.83 -2.12
N PHE A 51 -1.24 4.08 -1.57
CA PHE A 51 -2.65 4.24 -1.93
C PHE A 51 -3.39 5.33 -1.15
N CYS A 52 -3.14 5.50 0.16
CA CYS A 52 -3.99 6.38 0.98
C CYS A 52 -3.41 7.78 1.26
N ASP A 53 -2.10 8.01 1.11
CA ASP A 53 -1.56 9.36 1.34
C ASP A 53 -2.21 10.36 0.36
N VAL A 54 -2.60 11.53 0.89
CA VAL A 54 -3.29 12.59 0.13
C VAL A 54 -2.46 13.09 -1.07
N GLN A 55 -1.14 13.07 -0.93
CA GLN A 55 -0.18 13.48 -1.95
C GLN A 55 0.21 12.36 -2.93
N ARG A 56 -0.43 11.19 -2.83
CA ARG A 56 -0.20 10.01 -3.69
C ARG A 56 -1.50 9.67 -4.42
N TYR A 57 -1.98 8.43 -4.33
CA TYR A 57 -3.22 8.04 -5.03
C TYR A 57 -4.49 8.53 -4.32
N ASN A 58 -4.42 8.83 -3.01
CA ASN A 58 -5.52 9.42 -2.22
C ASN A 58 -6.88 8.70 -2.36
N ILE A 59 -6.90 7.36 -2.37
CA ILE A 59 -8.14 6.60 -2.61
C ILE A 59 -9.05 6.48 -1.38
N LEU A 60 -8.58 6.97 -0.23
CA LEU A 60 -9.15 6.64 1.08
C LEU A 60 -10.63 7.04 1.20
N GLU A 61 -10.96 8.25 0.73
CA GLU A 61 -12.34 8.75 0.79
C GLU A 61 -13.29 7.96 -0.13
N GLU A 62 -12.84 7.60 -1.33
CA GLU A 62 -13.63 6.78 -2.27
C GLU A 62 -13.95 5.41 -1.68
N VAL A 63 -12.95 4.76 -1.08
CA VAL A 63 -13.14 3.48 -0.38
C VAL A 63 -14.09 3.64 0.80
N GLY A 64 -13.91 4.69 1.63
CA GLY A 64 -14.80 4.98 2.75
C GLY A 64 -16.26 5.17 2.34
N ARG A 65 -16.51 5.87 1.22
CA ARG A 65 -17.85 6.06 0.67
C ARG A 65 -18.46 4.77 0.15
N ARG A 66 -17.69 3.94 -0.57
CA ARG A 66 -18.16 2.63 -1.06
C ARG A 66 -18.41 1.61 0.06
N MET A 67 -17.72 1.77 1.19
CA MET A 67 -18.02 1.03 2.43
C MET A 67 -19.26 1.55 3.17
N GLY A 68 -19.85 2.67 2.74
CA GLY A 68 -21.01 3.28 3.39
C GLY A 68 -20.68 4.02 4.69
N LEU A 69 -19.42 4.45 4.88
CA LEU A 69 -18.98 5.13 6.10
C LEU A 69 -19.30 6.63 6.08
N GLU A 70 -19.47 7.22 7.27
CA GLU A 70 -19.67 8.67 7.45
C GLU A 70 -18.36 9.46 7.25
N THR A 71 -17.93 9.64 5.99
CA THR A 71 -16.61 10.24 5.68
C THR A 71 -16.45 11.71 6.10
N HIS A 72 -17.53 12.40 6.45
CA HIS A 72 -17.52 13.78 6.93
C HIS A 72 -17.29 13.90 8.45
N ARG A 73 -17.41 12.81 9.21
CA ARG A 73 -17.31 12.83 10.67
C ARG A 73 -16.05 12.10 11.13
N LEU A 74 -15.03 12.84 11.55
CA LEU A 74 -13.75 12.26 12.01
C LEU A 74 -13.92 11.29 13.19
N ALA A 75 -14.84 11.59 14.11
CA ALA A 75 -15.12 10.72 15.26
C ALA A 75 -15.68 9.33 14.88
N SER A 76 -16.11 9.11 13.63
CA SER A 76 -16.54 7.79 13.15
C SER A 76 -15.38 6.82 12.91
N LEU A 77 -14.12 7.31 12.91
CA LEU A 77 -12.92 6.54 12.57
C LEU A 77 -13.00 5.88 11.19
N TRP A 78 -13.74 6.50 10.26
CA TRP A 78 -13.92 5.97 8.92
C TRP A 78 -12.60 5.80 8.18
N LYS A 79 -11.62 6.67 8.45
CA LYS A 79 -10.29 6.61 7.85
C LYS A 79 -9.57 5.34 8.29
N ASP A 80 -9.57 5.07 9.58
CA ASP A 80 -8.95 3.89 10.17
C ASP A 80 -9.55 2.61 9.58
N GLN A 81 -10.89 2.54 9.53
CA GLN A 81 -11.61 1.40 8.95
C GLN A 81 -11.31 1.21 7.46
N ALA A 82 -11.36 2.28 6.67
CA ALA A 82 -11.09 2.21 5.23
C ALA A 82 -9.63 1.83 4.95
N VAL A 83 -8.65 2.40 5.68
CA VAL A 83 -7.23 2.03 5.55
C VAL A 83 -7.03 0.54 5.86
N THR A 84 -7.67 0.01 6.91
CA THR A 84 -7.56 -1.41 7.26
C THR A 84 -8.06 -2.31 6.12
N GLU A 85 -9.23 -2.02 5.54
CA GLU A 85 -9.77 -2.85 4.43
C GLU A 85 -8.93 -2.73 3.15
N ILE A 86 -8.33 -1.56 2.88
CA ILE A 86 -7.38 -1.40 1.76
C ILE A 86 -6.15 -2.29 1.99
N ASN A 87 -5.59 -2.31 3.20
CA ASN A 87 -4.42 -3.13 3.50
C ASN A 87 -4.76 -4.64 3.41
N ILE A 88 -5.95 -5.06 3.89
CA ILE A 88 -6.46 -6.42 3.68
C ILE A 88 -6.57 -6.75 2.20
N ALA A 89 -7.03 -5.81 1.36
CA ALA A 89 -7.10 -5.97 -0.08
C ALA A 89 -5.72 -6.25 -0.69
N VAL A 90 -4.70 -5.49 -0.29
CA VAL A 90 -3.31 -5.62 -0.76
C VAL A 90 -2.75 -6.98 -0.38
N LEU A 91 -2.75 -7.32 0.91
CA LEU A 91 -2.19 -8.58 1.41
C LEU A 91 -2.84 -9.79 0.74
N HIS A 92 -4.17 -9.81 0.68
CA HIS A 92 -4.91 -10.89 0.02
C HIS A 92 -4.56 -11.00 -1.47
N SER A 93 -4.40 -9.87 -2.17
CA SER A 93 -4.11 -9.87 -3.61
C SER A 93 -2.70 -10.38 -3.91
N PHE A 94 -1.71 -9.98 -3.12
CA PHE A 94 -0.32 -10.46 -3.25
C PHE A 94 -0.22 -11.96 -2.94
N GLN A 95 -0.82 -12.41 -1.83
CA GLN A 95 -0.88 -13.83 -1.48
C GLN A 95 -1.56 -14.66 -2.58
N LYS A 96 -2.67 -14.17 -3.15
CA LYS A 96 -3.37 -14.87 -4.25
C LYS A 96 -2.52 -15.00 -5.53
N GLN A 97 -1.58 -14.08 -5.76
CA GLN A 97 -0.66 -14.13 -6.90
C GLN A 97 0.69 -14.80 -6.56
N ASN A 98 0.83 -15.40 -5.36
CA ASN A 98 2.07 -15.99 -4.86
C ASN A 98 3.26 -15.02 -4.87
N VAL A 99 3.02 -13.74 -4.61
CA VAL A 99 4.07 -12.72 -4.46
C VAL A 99 4.35 -12.53 -2.97
N THR A 100 5.62 -12.59 -2.58
CA THR A 100 6.05 -12.39 -1.20
C THR A 100 5.68 -10.98 -0.71
N ILE A 101 5.00 -10.93 0.43
CA ILE A 101 4.63 -9.72 1.14
C ILE A 101 4.56 -10.02 2.64
N MET A 102 4.90 -9.05 3.48
CA MET A 102 4.74 -9.14 4.94
C MET A 102 3.57 -8.25 5.38
N ASP A 103 2.85 -8.63 6.43
CA ASP A 103 1.80 -7.80 7.03
C ASP A 103 2.35 -6.59 7.81
#